data_AF-A0A6I0LUQ9-F1
#
_entry.id   AF-A0A6I0LUQ9-F1
#
_cell.length_a   1.000
_cell.length_b   1.000
_cell.length_c   1.000
_cell.angle_alpha   90.00
_cell.angle_beta   90.00
_cell.angle_gamma   90.00
#
_symmetry.space_group_name_H-M   'P 1'
#
loop_
_entity.id
_entity.type
_entity.pdbx_description
1 polymer ?
#
loop_
_entity_poly.entity_id
_entity_poly.type
_entity_poly.pdbx_seq_one_letter_code
_entity_poly.pdbx_strand_id
1 'polypeptide(L)'
;MEEDVLILLGVAFNLNLPLLTAWLLDHWLGDPAWLPHPVVAFGKAISFCEHRLNRGDLRFLKGAFVAVSLVLGVYVITLLLLRLAALFSPGMLLTVQILLIFYCLAGTTLVREVRMVFKAVDRSLEEGRMQVARIVGRDTSALSAQEVRTAALETLAENLSDGVVAPLFWYLLLGVPGMLAYKMVNTLDSMVGYKNERYRRFGCFAARLDDVANYIPARLTAFLMVLVSGRLSLFAFVGRYGSQHASPNSGYPEAALAGILDCRFGGPHNYFGEEVWKPYIGSNERPLKTEDMRVAVRINRRVEWWMVVAVIVTSTLASFCF
;
A
#
# COMPACT_ATOMS: atom_id res chain seq x y z
N MET A 1 13.44 -3.99 39.23
CA MET A 1 13.21 -2.56 38.87
C MET A 1 14.23 -2.08 37.85
N GLU A 2 15.54 -2.07 38.13
CA GLU A 2 16.55 -1.68 37.10
C GLU A 2 16.65 -2.70 35.95
N GLU A 3 16.63 -4.00 36.27
CA GLU A 3 16.72 -5.08 35.28
C GLU A 3 15.48 -5.14 34.36
N ASP A 4 14.28 -4.96 34.93
CA ASP A 4 13.02 -4.87 34.18
C ASP A 4 13.03 -3.66 33.23
N VAL A 5 13.50 -2.49 33.70
CA VAL A 5 13.63 -1.29 32.87
C VAL A 5 14.63 -1.50 31.73
N LEU A 6 15.73 -2.22 31.96
CA LEU A 6 16.70 -2.58 30.93
C LEU A 6 16.13 -3.53 29.88
N ILE A 7 15.32 -4.52 30.28
CA ILE A 7 14.64 -5.44 29.37
C ILE A 7 13.62 -4.69 28.52
N LEU A 8 12.82 -3.82 29.14
CA LEU A 8 11.82 -2.97 28.49
C LEU A 8 12.44 -2.04 27.45
N LEU A 9 13.52 -1.34 27.82
CA LEU A 9 14.28 -0.50 26.90
C LEU A 9 14.90 -1.33 25.77
N GLY A 10 15.36 -2.55 26.07
CA GLY A 10 15.84 -3.49 25.07
C GLY A 10 14.79 -3.88 24.04
N VAL A 11 13.55 -4.17 24.46
CA VAL A 11 12.44 -4.53 23.56
C VAL A 11 12.04 -3.34 22.69
N ALA A 12 11.85 -2.17 23.29
CA ALA A 12 11.52 -0.95 22.54
C ALA A 12 12.62 -0.59 21.52
N PHE A 13 13.89 -0.71 21.91
CA PHE A 13 15.02 -0.45 21.03
C PHE A 13 15.09 -1.44 19.86
N ASN A 14 14.88 -2.74 20.12
CA ASN A 14 14.91 -3.78 19.10
C ASN A 14 13.76 -3.68 18.08
N LEU A 15 12.62 -3.07 18.44
CA LEU A 15 11.54 -2.81 17.50
C LEU A 15 11.76 -1.47 16.75
N ASN A 16 12.05 -0.40 17.49
CA ASN A 16 12.02 0.94 16.93
C ASN A 16 13.25 1.31 16.11
N LEU A 17 14.44 0.83 16.49
CA LEU A 17 15.65 1.11 15.75
C LEU A 17 15.58 0.57 14.31
N PRO A 18 15.29 -0.72 14.07
CA PRO A 18 15.20 -1.23 12.70
C PRO A 18 14.14 -0.52 11.87
N LEU A 19 12.97 -0.20 12.45
CA LEU A 19 11.92 0.56 11.78
C LEU A 19 12.41 1.95 11.36
N LEU A 20 12.99 2.72 12.30
CA LEU A 20 13.45 4.07 12.04
C LEU A 20 14.56 4.08 10.98
N THR A 21 15.52 3.15 11.08
CA THR A 21 16.60 3.03 10.10
C THR A 21 16.06 2.64 8.72
N ALA A 22 15.17 1.66 8.63
CA ALA A 22 14.55 1.24 7.37
C ALA A 22 13.74 2.37 6.72
N TRP A 23 12.98 3.14 7.52
CA TRP A 23 12.23 4.29 7.04
C TRP A 23 13.15 5.40 6.52
N LEU A 24 14.25 5.71 7.22
CA LEU A 24 15.26 6.68 6.73
C LEU A 24 15.92 6.19 5.43
N LEU A 25 16.17 4.90 5.30
CA LEU A 25 16.68 4.31 4.06
C LEU A 25 15.69 4.46 2.91
N ASP A 26 14.39 4.19 3.09
CA ASP A 26 13.38 4.45 2.06
C ASP A 26 13.31 5.96 1.74
N HIS A 27 13.42 6.82 2.74
CA HIS A 27 13.41 8.27 2.52
C HIS A 27 14.54 8.74 1.58
N TRP A 28 15.74 8.18 1.74
CA TRP A 28 16.92 8.56 0.94
C TRP A 28 17.02 7.81 -0.38
N LEU A 29 16.90 6.48 -0.34
CA LEU A 29 17.13 5.61 -1.49
C LEU A 29 15.87 5.40 -2.32
N GLY A 30 14.69 5.37 -1.68
CA GLY A 30 13.48 4.76 -2.26
C GLY A 30 13.71 3.27 -2.53
N ASP A 31 13.03 2.72 -3.54
CA ASP A 31 13.28 1.37 -4.06
C ASP A 31 14.22 1.42 -5.27
N PRO A 32 15.52 1.15 -5.11
CA PRO A 32 16.47 1.18 -6.22
C PRO A 32 16.25 -0.01 -7.17
N ALA A 33 15.99 0.28 -8.45
CA ALA A 33 15.72 -0.74 -9.48
C ALA A 33 16.84 -1.79 -9.70
N TRP A 34 18.07 -1.51 -9.24
CA TRP A 34 19.21 -2.45 -9.34
C TRP A 34 19.24 -3.49 -8.21
N LEU A 35 18.44 -3.31 -7.16
CA LEU A 35 18.44 -4.17 -5.99
C LEU A 35 17.34 -5.24 -6.13
N PRO A 36 17.66 -6.54 -5.95
CA PRO A 36 16.64 -7.59 -6.02
C PRO A 36 15.56 -7.41 -4.95
N HIS A 37 14.31 -7.24 -5.40
CA HIS A 37 13.19 -6.97 -4.49
C HIS A 37 12.46 -8.27 -4.08
N PRO A 38 12.25 -8.56 -2.78
CA PRO A 38 11.56 -9.77 -2.31
C PRO A 38 10.18 -9.98 -2.92
N VAL A 39 9.43 -8.90 -3.16
CA VAL A 39 8.10 -8.95 -3.81
C VAL A 39 8.16 -9.53 -5.23
N VAL A 40 9.29 -9.42 -5.94
CA VAL A 40 9.46 -10.10 -7.25
C VAL A 40 9.45 -11.61 -7.07
N ALA A 41 10.01 -12.14 -5.98
CA ALA A 41 9.93 -13.56 -5.67
C ALA A 41 8.49 -13.97 -5.30
N PHE A 42 7.73 -13.11 -4.61
CA PHE A 42 6.31 -13.33 -4.35
C PHE A 42 5.54 -13.46 -5.66
N GLY A 43 5.73 -12.52 -6.58
CA GLY A 43 5.05 -12.55 -7.87
C GLY A 43 5.40 -13.77 -8.73
N LYS A 44 6.65 -14.25 -8.67
CA LYS A 44 7.06 -15.51 -9.32
C LYS A 44 6.36 -16.72 -8.70
N ALA A 45 6.28 -16.80 -7.37
CA ALA A 45 5.60 -17.89 -6.67
C ALA A 45 4.10 -17.91 -6.99
N ILE A 46 3.44 -16.74 -6.94
CA ILE A 46 2.02 -16.58 -7.31
C ILE A 46 1.80 -17.01 -8.76
N SER A 47 2.63 -16.52 -9.68
CA SER A 47 2.53 -16.86 -11.11
C SER A 47 2.69 -18.37 -11.33
N PHE A 48 3.67 -18.99 -10.70
CA PHE A 48 3.88 -20.43 -10.82
C PHE A 48 2.65 -21.23 -10.33
N CYS A 49 2.11 -20.88 -9.17
CA CYS A 49 0.91 -21.50 -8.63
C CYS A 49 -0.31 -21.27 -9.51
N GLU A 50 -0.51 -20.04 -10.01
CA GLU A 50 -1.60 -19.66 -10.89
C GLU A 50 -1.58 -20.46 -12.20
N HIS A 51 -0.46 -20.49 -12.92
CA HIS A 51 -0.36 -21.22 -14.19
C HIS A 51 -0.61 -22.73 -14.00
N ARG A 52 -0.25 -23.28 -12.83
CA ARG A 52 -0.38 -24.72 -12.56
C ARG A 52 -1.75 -25.11 -12.02
N LEU A 53 -2.42 -24.25 -11.26
CA LEU A 53 -3.64 -24.57 -10.51
C LEU A 53 -4.89 -23.82 -10.98
N ASN A 54 -4.77 -22.71 -11.73
CA ASN A 54 -5.90 -21.97 -12.31
C ASN A 54 -6.45 -22.67 -13.57
N ARG A 55 -6.77 -23.95 -13.47
CA ARG A 55 -7.31 -24.77 -14.56
C ARG A 55 -8.21 -25.90 -14.04
N GLY A 56 -9.12 -26.33 -14.90
CA GLY A 56 -10.12 -27.36 -14.61
C GLY A 56 -11.13 -26.92 -13.54
N ASP A 57 -11.59 -27.90 -12.75
CA ASP A 57 -12.58 -27.70 -11.71
C ASP A 57 -11.98 -27.16 -10.40
N LEU A 58 -12.87 -26.72 -9.50
CA LEU A 58 -12.52 -26.25 -8.15
C LEU A 58 -11.52 -25.08 -8.11
N ARG A 59 -11.49 -24.23 -9.16
CA ARG A 59 -10.60 -23.07 -9.26
C ARG A 59 -10.63 -22.18 -8.01
N PHE A 60 -11.80 -21.99 -7.40
CA PHE A 60 -11.94 -21.22 -6.16
C PHE A 60 -11.19 -21.84 -4.98
N LEU A 61 -11.37 -23.14 -4.71
CA LEU A 61 -10.70 -23.84 -3.61
C LEU A 61 -9.18 -23.88 -3.82
N LYS A 62 -8.73 -24.10 -5.06
CA LYS A 62 -7.30 -24.07 -5.41
C LYS A 62 -6.70 -22.68 -5.17
N GLY A 63 -7.41 -21.63 -5.56
CA GLY A 63 -6.98 -20.25 -5.33
C GLY A 63 -6.94 -19.88 -3.86
N ALA A 64 -7.95 -20.28 -3.07
CA ALA A 64 -7.98 -20.08 -1.63
C ALA A 64 -6.82 -20.82 -0.93
N PHE A 65 -6.56 -22.07 -1.32
CA PHE A 65 -5.41 -22.84 -0.83
C PHE A 65 -4.10 -22.12 -1.13
N VAL A 66 -3.88 -21.68 -2.38
CA VAL A 66 -2.67 -20.94 -2.76
C VAL A 66 -2.50 -19.66 -1.94
N ALA A 67 -3.55 -18.86 -1.81
CA ALA A 67 -3.49 -17.62 -1.05
C ALA A 67 -3.11 -17.86 0.41
N VAL A 68 -3.79 -18.79 1.10
CA VAL A 68 -3.51 -19.12 2.50
C VAL A 68 -2.10 -19.70 2.66
N SER A 69 -1.71 -20.66 1.82
CA SER A 69 -0.41 -21.31 1.89
C SER A 69 0.75 -20.34 1.65
N LEU A 70 0.62 -19.41 0.69
CA LEU A 70 1.67 -18.43 0.42
C LEU A 70 1.77 -17.39 1.54
N VAL A 71 0.65 -16.88 2.06
CA VAL A 71 0.64 -15.90 3.16
C VAL A 71 1.22 -16.51 4.44
N LEU A 72 0.76 -17.71 4.82
CA LEU A 72 1.30 -18.42 5.98
C LEU A 72 2.76 -18.84 5.77
N GLY A 73 3.10 -19.29 4.56
CA GLY A 73 4.46 -19.66 4.19
C GLY A 73 5.43 -18.49 4.35
N VAL A 74 5.08 -17.31 3.82
CA VAL A 74 5.87 -16.08 4.00
C VAL A 74 6.01 -15.74 5.47
N TYR A 75 4.93 -15.74 6.24
CA TYR A 75 4.96 -15.46 7.68
C TYR A 75 5.94 -16.39 8.41
N VAL A 76 5.82 -17.71 8.20
CA VAL A 76 6.65 -18.71 8.87
C VAL A 76 8.10 -18.63 8.41
N ILE A 77 8.37 -18.47 7.11
CA ILE A 77 9.73 -18.33 6.58
C ILE A 77 10.40 -17.09 7.16
N THR A 78 9.71 -15.95 7.20
CA THR A 78 10.24 -14.73 7.81
C THR A 78 10.51 -14.91 9.30
N LEU A 79 9.61 -15.56 10.04
CA LEU A 79 9.81 -15.85 11.46
C LEU A 79 11.04 -16.75 11.68
N LEU A 80 11.20 -17.81 10.90
CA LEU A 80 12.34 -18.71 10.99
C LEU A 80 13.66 -18.01 10.60
N LEU A 81 13.63 -17.18 9.57
CA LEU A 81 14.78 -16.38 9.14
C LEU A 81 15.26 -15.45 10.26
N LEU A 82 14.33 -14.76 10.93
CA LEU A 82 14.66 -13.87 12.05
C LEU A 82 15.20 -14.65 13.26
N ARG A 83 14.59 -15.79 13.60
CA ARG A 83 15.11 -16.66 14.67
C ARG A 83 16.53 -17.14 14.35
N LEU A 84 16.77 -17.57 13.11
CA LEU A 84 18.09 -17.99 12.67
C LEU A 84 19.10 -16.84 12.74
N ALA A 85 18.74 -15.65 12.26
CA ALA A 85 19.57 -14.46 12.35
C ALA A 85 19.93 -14.10 13.81
N ALA A 86 18.97 -14.24 14.74
CA ALA A 86 19.18 -14.01 16.17
C ALA A 86 20.17 -15.01 16.80
N LEU A 87 20.18 -16.27 16.34
CA LEU A 87 21.14 -17.28 16.79
C LEU A 87 22.58 -16.97 16.35
N PHE A 88 22.76 -16.28 15.22
CA PHE A 88 24.09 -15.88 14.73
C PHE A 88 24.65 -14.67 15.48
N SER A 89 23.92 -13.55 15.52
CA SER A 89 24.27 -12.39 16.33
C SER A 89 23.14 -11.36 16.41
N PRO A 90 23.10 -10.51 17.45
CA PRO A 90 22.17 -9.37 17.50
C PRO A 90 22.30 -8.42 16.30
N GLY A 91 23.52 -8.21 15.79
CA GLY A 91 23.77 -7.36 14.63
C GLY A 91 23.23 -7.93 13.31
N MET A 92 23.27 -9.26 13.15
CA MET A 92 22.67 -9.93 11.99
C MET A 92 21.14 -9.81 12.03
N LEU A 93 20.53 -10.05 13.19
CA LEU A 93 19.09 -9.87 13.39
C LEU A 93 18.65 -8.45 13.02
N LEU A 94 19.34 -7.43 13.55
CA LEU A 94 19.06 -6.03 13.27
C LEU A 94 19.14 -5.73 11.77
N THR A 95 20.22 -6.18 11.11
CA THR A 95 20.42 -5.99 9.66
C THR A 95 19.29 -6.61 8.84
N VAL A 96 18.92 -7.86 9.14
CA VAL A 96 17.84 -8.57 8.42
C VAL A 96 16.50 -7.86 8.63
N GLN A 97 16.19 -7.40 9.84
CA GLN A 97 14.97 -6.64 10.09
C GLN A 97 14.93 -5.33 9.30
N ILE A 98 16.02 -4.55 9.32
CA ILE A 98 16.11 -3.28 8.56
C ILE A 98 15.83 -3.53 7.08
N LEU A 99 16.50 -4.52 6.49
CA LEU A 99 16.33 -4.82 5.06
C LEU A 99 14.90 -5.25 4.73
N LEU A 100 14.31 -6.15 5.54
CA LEU A 100 12.94 -6.62 5.31
C LEU A 100 11.90 -5.51 5.45
N ILE A 101 12.04 -4.63 6.44
CA ILE A 101 11.14 -3.47 6.61
C ILE A 101 11.31 -2.50 5.44
N PHE A 102 12.56 -2.20 5.05
CA PHE A 102 12.87 -1.31 3.94
C PHE A 102 12.17 -1.74 2.64
N TYR A 103 12.25 -3.03 2.28
CA TYR A 103 11.57 -3.57 1.09
C TYR A 103 10.04 -3.59 1.19
N CYS A 104 9.46 -3.37 2.37
CA CYS A 104 8.01 -3.35 2.54
C CYS A 104 7.43 -1.93 2.52
N LEU A 105 8.28 -0.90 2.63
CA LEU A 105 7.89 0.50 2.56
C LEU A 105 8.10 1.03 1.14
N ALA A 106 7.13 1.79 0.63
CA ALA A 106 7.17 2.34 -0.73
C ALA A 106 6.96 3.86 -0.79
N GLY A 107 7.07 4.57 0.34
CA GLY A 107 6.69 5.98 0.47
C GLY A 107 7.42 6.88 -0.52
N THR A 108 8.74 6.70 -0.65
CA THR A 108 9.54 7.50 -1.59
C THR A 108 9.32 7.16 -3.05
N THR A 109 9.26 5.87 -3.38
CA THR A 109 9.00 5.44 -4.76
C THR A 109 7.65 5.94 -5.25
N LEU A 110 6.61 5.82 -4.43
CA LEU A 110 5.27 6.31 -4.72
C LEU A 110 5.25 7.81 -5.07
N VAL A 111 5.86 8.64 -4.22
CA VAL A 111 5.94 10.09 -4.45
C VAL A 111 6.75 10.43 -5.71
N ARG A 112 7.84 9.69 -5.99
CA ARG A 112 8.65 9.89 -7.19
C ARG A 112 7.85 9.58 -8.45
N GLU A 113 7.16 8.44 -8.50
CA GLU A 113 6.37 8.03 -9.66
C GLU A 113 5.26 9.04 -10.00
N VAL A 114 4.49 9.50 -9.00
CA VAL A 114 3.43 10.49 -9.23
C VAL A 114 3.98 11.83 -9.71
N ARG A 115 5.13 12.28 -9.17
CA ARG A 115 5.82 13.47 -9.69
C ARG A 115 6.26 13.29 -11.14
N MET A 116 6.73 12.09 -11.50
CA MET A 116 7.13 11.79 -12.87
C MET A 116 5.92 11.80 -13.82
N VAL A 117 4.76 11.29 -13.40
CA VAL A 117 3.52 11.37 -14.22
C VAL A 117 3.15 12.82 -14.51
N PHE A 118 3.14 13.70 -13.49
CA PHE A 118 2.81 15.11 -13.70
C PHE A 118 3.83 15.80 -14.62
N LYS A 119 5.13 15.54 -14.47
CA LYS A 119 6.15 16.08 -15.37
C LYS A 119 6.00 15.56 -16.81
N ALA A 120 5.68 14.28 -16.97
CA ALA A 120 5.52 13.64 -18.27
C ALA A 120 4.30 14.19 -19.02
N VAL A 121 3.14 14.27 -18.34
CA VAL A 121 1.91 14.80 -18.95
C VAL A 121 1.98 16.30 -19.25
N ASP A 122 2.82 17.06 -18.52
CA ASP A 122 3.10 18.46 -18.82
C ASP A 122 4.00 18.64 -20.07
N ARG A 123 4.74 17.59 -20.48
CA ARG A 123 5.54 17.58 -21.72
C ARG A 123 4.72 17.11 -22.92
N SER A 124 4.07 15.96 -22.78
CA SER A 124 3.18 15.41 -23.79
C SER A 124 2.17 14.44 -23.16
N LEU A 125 0.98 14.36 -23.75
CA LEU A 125 -0.04 13.42 -23.28
C LEU A 125 0.44 11.97 -23.37
N GLU A 126 1.17 11.62 -24.43
CA GLU A 126 1.66 10.26 -24.65
C GLU A 126 2.70 9.84 -23.59
N GLU A 127 3.67 10.72 -23.28
CA GLU A 127 4.60 10.47 -22.17
C GLU A 127 3.84 10.31 -20.84
N GLY A 128 2.81 11.13 -20.60
CA GLY A 128 1.95 11.01 -19.43
C GLY A 128 1.24 9.66 -19.34
N ARG A 129 0.67 9.17 -20.44
CA ARG A 129 -0.03 7.87 -20.53
C ARG A 129 0.92 6.71 -20.29
N MET A 130 2.12 6.74 -20.88
CA MET A 130 3.16 5.74 -20.68
C MET A 130 3.64 5.71 -19.23
N GLN A 131 3.85 6.88 -18.62
CA GLN A 131 4.31 6.96 -17.24
C GLN A 131 3.24 6.48 -16.26
N VAL A 132 1.98 6.88 -16.43
CA VAL A 132 0.92 6.48 -15.50
C VAL A 132 0.58 4.99 -15.62
N ALA A 133 0.75 4.39 -16.81
CA ALA A 133 0.60 2.94 -17.00
C ALA A 133 1.52 2.09 -16.12
N ARG A 134 2.64 2.65 -15.64
CA ARG A 134 3.56 1.96 -14.72
C ARG A 134 3.00 1.82 -13.31
N ILE A 135 2.00 2.63 -12.94
CA ILE A 135 1.45 2.68 -11.58
C ILE A 135 -0.04 2.38 -11.50
N VAL A 136 -0.72 2.14 -12.63
CA VAL A 136 -2.13 1.75 -12.66
C VAL A 136 -2.33 0.40 -13.34
N GLY A 137 -3.27 -0.40 -12.84
CA GLY A 137 -3.62 -1.71 -13.42
C GLY A 137 -4.64 -1.66 -14.57
N ARG A 138 -4.81 -0.50 -15.24
CA ARG A 138 -5.81 -0.28 -16.31
C ARG A 138 -5.16 0.17 -17.61
N ASP A 139 -5.85 -0.03 -18.72
CA ASP A 139 -5.47 0.58 -20.00
C ASP A 139 -5.50 2.11 -19.88
N THR A 140 -4.42 2.77 -20.32
CA THR A 140 -4.21 4.21 -20.25
C THR A 140 -4.21 4.89 -21.62
N SER A 141 -4.30 4.11 -22.70
CA SER A 141 -4.15 4.58 -24.09
C SER A 141 -5.17 5.65 -24.49
N ALA A 142 -6.39 5.59 -23.92
CA ALA A 142 -7.47 6.53 -24.20
C ALA A 142 -7.56 7.71 -23.22
N LEU A 143 -6.76 7.75 -22.15
CA LEU A 143 -6.92 8.75 -21.10
C LEU A 143 -6.57 10.17 -21.59
N SER A 144 -7.38 11.15 -21.25
CA SER A 144 -7.06 12.56 -21.39
C SER A 144 -5.97 13.00 -20.38
N ALA A 145 -5.41 14.19 -20.59
CA ALA A 145 -4.40 14.74 -19.67
C ALA A 145 -4.94 14.94 -18.24
N GLN A 146 -6.24 15.14 -18.07
CA GLN A 146 -6.86 15.26 -16.75
C GLN A 146 -7.13 13.90 -16.12
N GLU A 147 -7.53 12.90 -16.89
CA GLU A 147 -7.66 11.53 -16.39
C GLU A 147 -6.30 10.92 -16.01
N VAL A 148 -5.23 11.25 -16.74
CA VAL A 148 -3.86 10.87 -16.34
C VAL A 148 -3.47 11.46 -14.98
N ARG A 149 -3.74 12.75 -14.76
CA ARG A 149 -3.48 13.42 -13.46
C ARG A 149 -4.36 12.85 -12.34
N THR A 150 -5.63 12.61 -12.64
CA THR A 150 -6.60 12.01 -11.70
C THR A 150 -6.13 10.62 -11.29
N ALA A 151 -5.82 9.76 -12.26
CA ALA A 151 -5.29 8.42 -12.03
C ALA A 151 -4.05 8.43 -11.14
N ALA A 152 -3.13 9.37 -11.35
CA ALA A 152 -1.91 9.49 -10.55
C ALA A 152 -2.21 9.89 -9.09
N LEU A 153 -3.20 10.76 -8.84
CA LEU A 153 -3.58 11.16 -7.48
C LEU A 153 -4.43 10.11 -6.77
N GLU A 154 -5.33 9.43 -7.48
CA GLU A 154 -6.07 8.24 -6.98
C GLU A 154 -5.06 7.18 -6.51
N THR A 155 -4.12 6.83 -7.40
CA THR A 155 -3.04 5.87 -7.12
C THR A 155 -2.17 6.31 -5.96
N LEU A 156 -1.90 7.62 -5.81
CA LEU A 156 -1.15 8.16 -4.68
C LEU A 156 -1.86 7.91 -3.34
N ALA A 157 -3.18 8.11 -3.31
CA ALA A 157 -3.99 7.96 -2.11
C ALA A 157 -4.15 6.48 -1.74
N GLU A 158 -4.49 5.64 -2.71
CA GLU A 158 -4.62 4.19 -2.52
C GLU A 158 -3.29 3.57 -2.04
N ASN A 159 -2.18 3.83 -2.72
CA ASN A 159 -0.89 3.23 -2.36
C ASN A 159 -0.27 3.83 -1.09
N LEU A 160 -0.75 4.97 -0.58
CA LEU A 160 -0.38 5.40 0.77
C LEU A 160 -0.95 4.45 1.83
N SER A 161 -2.18 3.96 1.62
CA SER A 161 -2.74 2.90 2.46
C SER A 161 -1.91 1.63 2.28
N ASP A 162 -1.80 1.13 1.06
CA ASP A 162 -1.29 -0.22 0.81
C ASP A 162 0.23 -0.35 0.92
N GLY A 163 0.95 0.73 0.58
CA GLY A 163 2.41 0.78 0.52
C GLY A 163 3.08 1.30 1.80
N VAL A 164 2.32 1.90 2.71
CA VAL A 164 2.88 2.55 3.91
C VAL A 164 2.07 2.24 5.16
N VAL A 165 0.80 2.66 5.22
CA VAL A 165 0.00 2.57 6.46
C VAL A 165 -0.32 1.13 6.81
N ALA A 166 -0.77 0.32 5.86
CA ALA A 166 -1.10 -1.08 6.10
C ALA A 166 0.13 -1.94 6.44
N PRO A 167 1.29 -1.83 5.75
CA PRO A 167 2.51 -2.49 6.20
C PRO A 167 2.91 -2.11 7.63
N LEU A 168 2.86 -0.82 7.99
CA LEU A 168 3.19 -0.34 9.34
C LEU A 168 2.17 -0.82 10.40
N PHE A 169 0.90 -0.89 10.04
CA PHE A 169 -0.15 -1.43 10.89
C PHE A 169 0.09 -2.90 11.22
N TRP A 170 0.36 -3.74 10.20
CA TRP A 170 0.64 -5.15 10.40
C TRP A 170 2.00 -5.40 11.05
N TYR A 171 2.98 -4.52 10.83
CA TYR A 171 4.23 -4.50 11.60
C TYR A 171 3.98 -4.27 13.09
N LEU A 172 3.14 -3.31 13.45
CA LEU A 172 2.82 -3.04 14.86
C LEU A 172 2.14 -4.23 15.54
N LEU A 173 1.26 -4.95 14.84
CA LEU A 173 0.51 -6.07 15.41
C LEU A 173 1.29 -7.39 15.46
N LEU A 174 2.08 -7.67 14.43
CA LEU A 174 2.65 -9.00 14.18
C LEU A 174 4.16 -8.96 13.84
N GLY A 175 4.79 -7.80 13.98
CA GLY A 175 6.20 -7.57 13.66
C GLY A 175 6.51 -7.68 12.17
N VAL A 176 7.79 -7.80 11.85
CA VAL A 176 8.30 -8.00 10.48
C VAL A 176 7.60 -9.18 9.76
N PRO A 177 7.35 -10.35 10.38
CA PRO A 177 6.60 -11.44 9.73
C PRO A 177 5.20 -11.02 9.28
N GLY A 178 4.48 -10.24 10.09
CA GLY A 178 3.16 -9.71 9.74
C GLY A 178 3.19 -8.73 8.58
N MET A 179 4.17 -7.82 8.58
CA MET A 179 4.40 -6.87 7.50
C MET A 179 4.62 -7.57 6.14
N LEU A 180 5.45 -8.62 6.12
CA LEU A 180 5.73 -9.40 4.91
C LEU A 180 4.52 -10.25 4.48
N ALA A 181 3.80 -10.83 5.43
CA ALA A 181 2.57 -11.58 5.17
C ALA A 181 1.50 -10.68 4.52
N TYR A 182 1.32 -9.46 5.05
CA TYR A 182 0.46 -8.45 4.44
C TYR A 182 0.93 -8.10 3.02
N LYS A 183 2.24 -7.92 2.80
CA LYS A 183 2.73 -7.67 1.43
C LYS A 183 2.46 -8.82 0.48
N MET A 184 2.48 -10.07 0.94
CA MET A 184 2.02 -11.21 0.13
C MET A 184 0.52 -11.11 -0.19
N VAL A 185 -0.33 -10.74 0.78
CA VAL A 185 -1.78 -10.51 0.55
C VAL A 185 -2.01 -9.46 -0.54
N ASN A 186 -1.36 -8.30 -0.41
CA ASN A 186 -1.50 -7.18 -1.36
C ASN A 186 -0.95 -7.54 -2.76
N THR A 187 0.13 -8.32 -2.82
CA THR A 187 0.69 -8.81 -4.10
C THR A 187 -0.23 -9.84 -4.76
N LEU A 188 -0.85 -10.73 -3.98
CA LEU A 188 -1.86 -11.68 -4.48
C LEU A 188 -3.04 -10.94 -5.12
N ASP A 189 -3.59 -9.93 -4.47
CA ASP A 189 -4.70 -9.16 -5.04
C ASP A 189 -4.30 -8.42 -6.32
N SER A 190 -3.15 -7.72 -6.30
CA SER A 190 -2.64 -6.99 -7.47
C SER A 190 -2.37 -7.87 -8.71
N MET A 191 -2.11 -9.17 -8.51
CA MET A 191 -1.78 -10.11 -9.60
C MET A 191 -2.96 -10.97 -10.05
N VAL A 192 -3.79 -11.45 -9.11
CA VAL A 192 -4.88 -12.38 -9.41
C VAL A 192 -6.26 -11.88 -8.96
N GLY A 193 -6.39 -10.72 -8.33
CA GLY A 193 -7.66 -10.17 -7.83
C GLY A 193 -8.62 -9.64 -8.90
N TYR A 194 -8.20 -9.57 -10.17
CA TYR A 194 -9.01 -9.00 -11.25
C TYR A 194 -10.34 -9.74 -11.48
N LYS A 195 -11.41 -8.97 -11.70
CA LYS A 195 -12.75 -9.48 -12.01
C LYS A 195 -12.92 -9.83 -13.49
N ASN A 196 -12.01 -10.61 -14.06
CA ASN A 196 -12.07 -11.10 -15.44
C ASN A 196 -12.26 -12.63 -15.51
N GLU A 197 -12.55 -13.17 -16.69
CA GLU A 197 -12.84 -14.61 -16.84
C GLU A 197 -11.72 -15.52 -16.32
N ARG A 198 -10.46 -15.12 -16.51
CA ARG A 198 -9.28 -15.86 -16.06
C ARG A 198 -9.23 -15.99 -14.54
N TYR A 199 -9.51 -14.90 -13.82
CA TYR A 199 -9.23 -14.81 -12.38
C TYR A 199 -10.46 -14.83 -11.48
N ARG A 200 -11.66 -14.53 -12.00
CA ARG A 200 -12.90 -14.38 -11.21
C ARG A 200 -13.19 -15.51 -10.23
N ARG A 201 -12.81 -16.76 -10.56
CA ARG A 201 -12.94 -17.90 -9.64
C ARG A 201 -11.71 -18.09 -8.77
N PHE A 202 -10.52 -18.10 -9.36
CA PHE A 202 -9.27 -18.43 -8.66
C PHE A 202 -8.82 -17.33 -7.70
N GLY A 203 -8.83 -16.07 -8.13
CA GLY A 203 -8.39 -14.94 -7.30
C GLY A 203 -9.42 -14.39 -6.33
N CYS A 204 -10.67 -14.87 -6.35
CA CYS A 204 -11.74 -14.32 -5.52
C CYS A 204 -11.42 -14.33 -4.02
N PHE A 205 -10.77 -15.40 -3.53
CA PHE A 205 -10.36 -15.46 -2.13
C PHE A 205 -9.23 -14.47 -1.81
N ALA A 206 -8.26 -14.33 -2.71
CA ALA A 206 -7.16 -13.36 -2.55
C ALA A 206 -7.69 -11.92 -2.45
N ALA A 207 -8.60 -11.53 -3.33
CA ALA A 207 -9.22 -10.20 -3.30
C ALA A 207 -9.99 -9.94 -2.00
N ARG A 208 -10.75 -10.93 -1.51
CA ARG A 208 -11.45 -10.82 -0.23
C ARG A 208 -10.51 -10.76 0.97
N LEU A 209 -9.41 -11.50 0.90
CA LEU A 209 -8.40 -11.48 1.95
C LEU A 209 -7.73 -10.11 2.03
N ASP A 210 -7.42 -9.49 0.89
CA ASP A 210 -6.94 -8.11 0.83
C ASP A 210 -7.98 -7.12 1.35
N ASP A 211 -9.24 -7.23 0.91
CA ASP A 211 -10.35 -6.40 1.40
C ASP A 211 -10.43 -6.40 2.94
N VAL A 212 -10.28 -7.57 3.56
CA VAL A 212 -10.27 -7.71 5.03
C VAL A 212 -8.99 -7.13 5.64
N ALA A 213 -7.83 -7.44 5.07
CA ALA A 213 -6.54 -7.02 5.60
C ALA A 213 -6.32 -5.49 5.53
N ASN A 214 -6.94 -4.84 4.54
CA ASN A 214 -6.90 -3.40 4.31
C ASN A 214 -8.09 -2.64 4.89
N TYR A 215 -9.09 -3.33 5.46
CA TYR A 215 -10.28 -2.67 5.98
C TYR A 215 -9.95 -1.57 7.01
N ILE A 216 -9.21 -1.91 8.07
CA ILE A 216 -8.79 -0.93 9.09
C ILE A 216 -7.72 0.03 8.53
N PRO A 217 -6.62 -0.44 7.89
CA PRO A 217 -5.60 0.46 7.35
C PRO A 217 -6.12 1.54 6.40
N ALA A 218 -7.08 1.24 5.53
CA ALA A 218 -7.62 2.23 4.59
C ALA A 218 -8.39 3.35 5.32
N ARG A 219 -9.19 3.01 6.35
CA ARG A 219 -9.86 4.03 7.19
C ARG A 219 -8.86 4.82 8.01
N LEU A 220 -7.87 4.15 8.58
CA LEU A 220 -6.79 4.79 9.33
C LEU A 220 -6.03 5.79 8.44
N THR A 221 -5.75 5.41 7.19
CA THR A 221 -5.12 6.29 6.20
C THR A 221 -5.94 7.54 5.96
N ALA A 222 -7.23 7.38 5.62
CA ALA A 222 -8.13 8.50 5.42
C ALA A 222 -8.24 9.40 6.66
N PHE A 223 -8.29 8.78 7.85
CA PHE A 223 -8.32 9.49 9.12
C PHE A 223 -7.08 10.36 9.33
N LEU A 224 -5.89 9.77 9.16
CA LEU A 224 -4.62 10.49 9.26
C LEU A 224 -4.53 11.62 8.21
N MET A 225 -4.97 11.39 6.97
CA MET A 225 -5.00 12.42 5.93
C MET A 225 -5.84 13.63 6.34
N VAL A 226 -7.03 13.40 6.89
CA VAL A 226 -7.90 14.48 7.39
C VAL A 226 -7.24 15.21 8.56
N LEU A 227 -6.65 14.49 9.53
CA LEU A 227 -5.95 15.11 10.67
C LEU A 227 -4.78 16.00 10.21
N VAL A 228 -3.88 15.48 9.37
CA VAL A 228 -2.69 16.25 8.93
C VAL A 228 -3.01 17.40 7.99
N SER A 229 -4.20 17.40 7.39
CA SER A 229 -4.74 18.51 6.61
C SER A 229 -5.23 19.68 7.48
N GLY A 230 -5.56 19.42 8.74
CA GLY A 230 -6.18 20.39 9.67
C GLY A 230 -7.65 20.70 9.37
N ARG A 231 -8.28 20.02 8.41
CA ARG A 231 -9.67 20.26 7.98
C ARG A 231 -10.60 19.16 8.49
N LEU A 232 -10.87 19.14 9.79
CA LEU A 232 -11.65 18.07 10.44
C LEU A 232 -13.08 17.92 9.89
N SER A 233 -13.66 18.98 9.30
CA SER A 233 -14.96 18.90 8.62
C SER A 233 -14.99 17.89 7.46
N LEU A 234 -13.83 17.52 6.91
CA LEU A 234 -13.71 16.52 5.84
C LEU A 234 -14.03 15.10 6.31
N PHE A 235 -14.13 14.80 7.61
CA PHE A 235 -14.60 13.49 8.06
C PHE A 235 -16.02 13.18 7.54
N ALA A 236 -16.90 14.18 7.50
CA ALA A 236 -18.24 14.02 6.95
C ALA A 236 -18.21 13.77 5.43
N PHE A 237 -17.26 14.38 4.72
CA PHE A 237 -17.04 14.16 3.30
C PHE A 237 -16.55 12.73 3.03
N VAL A 238 -15.54 12.26 3.78
CA VAL A 238 -15.04 10.88 3.71
C VAL A 238 -16.14 9.88 4.04
N GLY A 239 -16.96 10.14 5.07
CA GLY A 239 -18.09 9.27 5.41
C GLY A 239 -19.15 9.17 4.31
N ARG A 240 -19.34 10.22 3.50
CA ARG A 240 -20.29 10.26 2.39
C ARG A 240 -19.77 9.58 1.12
N TYR A 241 -18.50 9.81 0.78
CA TYR A 241 -17.92 9.40 -0.50
C TYR A 241 -16.98 8.19 -0.40
N GLY A 242 -16.53 7.81 0.79
CA GLY A 242 -15.53 6.74 0.97
C GLY A 242 -15.99 5.35 0.49
N SER A 243 -17.31 5.09 0.51
CA SER A 243 -17.89 3.86 -0.03
C SER A 243 -18.26 3.95 -1.52
N GLN A 244 -18.01 5.09 -2.18
CA GLN A 244 -18.31 5.30 -3.61
C GLN A 244 -17.14 4.82 -4.46
N HIS A 245 -16.78 3.55 -4.32
CA HIS A 245 -15.70 2.91 -5.05
C HIS A 245 -15.98 1.40 -5.22
N ALA A 246 -15.35 0.77 -6.21
CA ALA A 246 -15.54 -0.68 -6.46
C ALA A 246 -14.83 -1.55 -5.41
N SER A 247 -13.74 -1.04 -4.84
CA SER A 247 -13.06 -1.60 -3.66
C SER A 247 -13.67 -0.98 -2.40
N PRO A 248 -13.95 -1.79 -1.36
CA PRO A 248 -14.47 -1.31 -0.07
C PRO A 248 -13.44 -0.49 0.72
N ASN A 249 -12.19 -0.41 0.24
CA ASN A 249 -11.06 0.19 0.92
C ASN A 249 -10.53 1.43 0.20
N SER A 250 -10.19 1.34 -1.10
CA SER A 250 -9.49 2.41 -1.83
C SER A 250 -10.26 3.74 -1.85
N GLY A 251 -11.59 3.69 -1.83
CA GLY A 251 -12.44 4.88 -1.83
C GLY A 251 -12.25 5.79 -0.61
N TYR A 252 -11.81 5.28 0.55
CA TYR A 252 -11.62 6.09 1.76
C TYR A 252 -10.44 7.07 1.66
N PRO A 253 -9.20 6.61 1.40
CA PRO A 253 -8.08 7.54 1.21
C PRO A 253 -8.27 8.43 -0.02
N GLU A 254 -8.88 7.91 -1.10
CA GLU A 254 -9.25 8.72 -2.27
C GLU A 254 -10.22 9.84 -1.91
N ALA A 255 -11.28 9.56 -1.14
CA ALA A 255 -12.24 10.55 -0.68
C ALA A 255 -11.59 11.60 0.23
N ALA A 256 -10.66 11.19 1.10
CA ALA A 256 -9.91 12.13 1.91
C ALA A 256 -9.08 13.08 1.05
N LEU A 257 -8.37 12.55 0.04
CA LEU A 257 -7.57 13.38 -0.86
C LEU A 257 -8.43 14.30 -1.73
N ALA A 258 -9.51 13.78 -2.32
CA ALA A 258 -10.45 14.57 -3.12
C ALA A 258 -11.04 15.72 -2.31
N GLY A 259 -11.41 15.48 -1.04
CA GLY A 259 -11.89 16.52 -0.13
C GLY A 259 -10.81 17.55 0.25
N ILE A 260 -9.56 17.12 0.45
CA ILE A 260 -8.44 18.04 0.75
C ILE A 260 -8.14 18.95 -0.44
N LEU A 261 -8.17 18.39 -1.65
CA LEU A 261 -7.93 19.12 -2.89
C LEU A 261 -9.16 19.90 -3.37
N ASP A 262 -10.34 19.66 -2.80
CA ASP A 262 -11.61 20.19 -3.31
C ASP A 262 -11.78 19.89 -4.81
N CYS A 263 -11.78 18.60 -5.14
CA CYS A 263 -12.01 18.08 -6.48
C CYS A 263 -12.90 16.83 -6.42
N ARG A 264 -13.10 16.16 -7.56
CA ARG A 264 -13.71 14.83 -7.63
C ARG A 264 -12.79 13.81 -8.29
N PHE A 265 -12.86 12.57 -7.85
CA PHE A 265 -12.20 11.40 -8.43
C PHE A 265 -13.22 10.38 -8.94
N GLY A 266 -12.77 9.28 -9.53
CA GLY A 266 -13.61 8.24 -10.10
C GLY A 266 -14.32 8.70 -11.38
N GLY A 267 -15.55 8.21 -11.56
CA GLY A 267 -16.35 8.45 -12.75
C GLY A 267 -16.25 7.37 -13.82
N PRO A 268 -17.16 7.38 -14.80
CA PRO A 268 -17.19 6.40 -15.88
C PRO A 268 -15.93 6.48 -16.74
N HIS A 269 -15.51 5.31 -17.25
CA HIS A 269 -14.38 5.20 -18.16
C HIS A 269 -14.84 4.52 -19.44
N ASN A 270 -14.37 5.00 -20.59
CA ASN A 270 -14.66 4.37 -21.86
C ASN A 270 -13.51 3.42 -22.25
N TYR A 271 -13.81 2.13 -22.36
CA TYR A 271 -12.88 1.12 -22.85
C TYR A 271 -13.40 0.56 -24.18
N PHE A 272 -12.65 0.77 -25.26
CA PHE A 272 -12.98 0.24 -26.59
C PHE A 272 -14.41 0.58 -27.08
N GLY A 273 -14.98 1.71 -26.65
CA GLY A 273 -16.34 2.13 -27.01
C GLY A 273 -17.41 1.73 -26.00
N GLU A 274 -17.07 0.93 -24.98
CA GLU A 274 -17.97 0.55 -23.89
C GLU A 274 -17.71 1.40 -22.64
N GLU A 275 -18.75 2.08 -22.16
CA GLU A 275 -18.69 2.85 -20.92
C GLU A 275 -18.82 1.93 -19.71
N VAL A 276 -17.73 1.80 -18.95
CA VAL A 276 -17.73 1.13 -17.65
C VAL A 276 -18.04 2.16 -16.59
N TRP A 277 -19.27 2.11 -16.08
CA TRP A 277 -19.71 3.03 -15.04
C TRP A 277 -18.97 2.80 -13.72
N LYS A 278 -18.49 3.88 -13.12
CA LYS A 278 -18.02 3.93 -11.74
C LYS A 278 -18.59 5.18 -11.07
N PRO A 279 -18.90 5.12 -9.77
CA PRO A 279 -19.34 6.30 -9.04
C PRO A 279 -18.23 7.36 -8.98
N TYR A 280 -18.63 8.61 -8.79
CA TYR A 280 -17.70 9.70 -8.49
C TYR A 280 -17.45 9.80 -7.00
N ILE A 281 -16.23 10.17 -6.61
CA ILE A 281 -15.86 10.52 -5.24
C ILE A 281 -15.72 12.03 -5.18
N GLY A 282 -16.68 12.71 -4.54
CA GLY A 282 -16.77 14.17 -4.54
C GLY A 282 -17.61 14.72 -5.69
N SER A 283 -17.79 16.05 -5.71
CA SER A 283 -18.70 16.72 -6.65
C SER A 283 -18.08 17.87 -7.43
N ASN A 284 -16.91 18.37 -7.03
CA ASN A 284 -16.28 19.54 -7.66
C ASN A 284 -15.46 19.13 -8.89
N GLU A 285 -16.04 19.30 -10.08
CA GLU A 285 -15.33 19.11 -11.34
C GLU A 285 -14.46 20.31 -11.65
N ARG A 286 -13.15 20.16 -11.42
CA ARG A 286 -12.16 21.17 -11.79
C ARG A 286 -10.90 20.53 -12.38
N PRO A 287 -10.17 21.23 -13.25
CA PRO A 287 -8.87 20.78 -13.72
C PRO A 287 -7.87 20.63 -12.55
N LEU A 288 -7.16 19.51 -12.53
CA LEU A 288 -6.04 19.24 -11.64
C LEU A 288 -4.77 19.86 -12.20
N LYS A 289 -3.95 20.43 -11.31
CA LYS A 289 -2.69 21.11 -11.63
C LYS A 289 -1.54 20.52 -10.83
N THR A 290 -0.32 20.90 -11.20
CA THR A 290 0.91 20.46 -10.52
C THR A 290 0.95 20.91 -9.05
N GLU A 291 0.27 22.01 -8.70
CA GLU A 291 0.07 22.45 -7.32
C GLU A 291 -0.72 21.43 -6.48
N ASP A 292 -1.73 20.79 -7.07
CA ASP A 292 -2.53 19.77 -6.40
C ASP A 292 -1.68 18.54 -6.07
N MET A 293 -0.83 18.11 -7.01
CA MET A 293 0.16 17.06 -6.75
C MET A 293 1.13 17.44 -5.63
N ARG A 294 1.60 18.69 -5.57
CA ARG A 294 2.48 19.14 -4.47
C ARG A 294 1.77 19.07 -3.12
N VAL A 295 0.48 19.43 -3.06
CA VAL A 295 -0.34 19.31 -1.85
C VAL A 295 -0.52 17.84 -1.48
N ALA A 296 -0.91 17.00 -2.44
CA ALA A 296 -1.13 15.56 -2.25
C ALA A 296 0.13 14.85 -1.72
N VAL A 297 1.30 15.14 -2.31
CA VAL A 297 2.59 14.63 -1.84
C VAL A 297 2.91 15.10 -0.42
N ARG A 298 2.62 16.35 -0.07
CA ARG A 298 2.84 16.87 1.29
C ARG A 298 1.97 16.14 2.31
N ILE A 299 0.70 15.90 1.99
CA ILE A 299 -0.21 15.13 2.84
C ILE A 299 0.32 13.70 3.00
N ASN A 300 0.67 13.04 1.90
CA ASN A 300 1.18 11.66 1.92
C ASN A 300 2.42 11.53 2.83
N ARG A 301 3.42 12.41 2.67
CA ARG A 301 4.62 12.43 3.54
C ARG A 301 4.32 12.72 5.00
N ARG A 302 3.33 13.57 5.30
CA ARG A 302 2.91 13.84 6.68
C ARG A 302 2.22 12.64 7.30
N VAL A 303 1.36 11.95 6.56
CA VAL A 303 0.71 10.71 7.03
C VAL A 303 1.74 9.64 7.28
N GLU A 304 2.67 9.42 6.35
CA GLU A 304 3.79 8.49 6.51
C GLU A 304 4.57 8.78 7.80
N TRP A 305 4.98 10.03 8.01
CA TRP A 305 5.72 10.43 9.21
C TRP A 305 4.91 10.19 10.49
N TRP A 306 3.64 10.62 10.54
CA TRP A 306 2.79 10.43 11.71
C TRP A 306 2.49 8.96 11.99
N MET A 307 2.36 8.13 10.96
CA MET A 307 2.17 6.69 11.12
C MET A 307 3.42 6.04 11.75
N VAL A 308 4.62 6.40 11.28
CA VAL A 308 5.89 5.91 11.88
C VAL A 308 5.98 6.34 13.35
N VAL A 309 5.68 7.61 13.66
CA VAL A 309 5.65 8.10 15.04
C VAL A 309 4.63 7.34 15.88
N ALA A 310 3.42 7.11 15.37
CA ALA A 310 2.38 6.37 16.07
C ALA A 310 2.82 4.92 16.36
N VAL A 311 3.47 4.25 15.42
CA VAL A 311 4.02 2.91 15.63
C VAL A 311 5.10 2.92 16.71
N ILE A 312 6.06 3.84 16.63
CA ILE A 312 7.17 3.95 17.61
C ILE A 312 6.63 4.25 19.02
N VAL A 313 5.69 5.18 19.14
CA VAL A 313 5.09 5.52 20.44
C VAL A 313 4.30 4.34 20.97
N THR A 314 3.47 3.70 20.14
CA THR A 314 2.62 2.58 20.58
C THR A 314 3.46 1.37 20.97
N SER A 315 4.50 1.01 20.20
CA SER A 315 5.40 -0.10 20.53
C SER A 315 6.18 0.17 21.83
N THR A 316 6.61 1.42 22.04
CA THR A 316 7.31 1.84 23.26
C THR A 316 6.38 1.78 24.47
N LEU A 317 5.15 2.30 24.36
CA LEU A 317 4.17 2.23 25.44
C LEU A 317 3.78 0.78 25.74
N ALA A 318 3.57 -0.03 24.70
CA ALA A 318 3.24 -1.44 24.84
C ALA A 318 4.37 -2.22 25.52
N SER A 319 5.64 -1.89 25.28
CA SER A 319 6.73 -2.53 26.03
C SER A 319 6.55 -2.26 27.52
N PHE A 320 6.26 -1.03 27.96
CA PHE A 320 6.07 -0.72 29.39
C PHE A 320 4.84 -1.36 30.05
N CYS A 321 3.91 -1.93 29.29
CA CYS A 321 2.71 -2.57 29.83
C CYS A 321 2.88 -4.08 30.13
N PHE A 322 3.97 -4.70 29.70
CA PHE A 322 4.29 -6.11 29.90
C PHE A 322 5.59 -6.29 30.67
#